data_AF-A0A387H4U9-F1
#
_entry.id   AF-A0A387H4U9-F1
#
_cell.length_a   1.000
_cell.length_b   1.000
_cell.length_c   1.000
_cell.angle_alpha   90.00
_cell.angle_beta   90.00
_cell.angle_gamma   90.00
#
_symmetry.space_group_name_H-M   'P 1'
#
loop_
_entity.id
_entity.type
_entity.pdbx_description
1 polymer ?
#
loop_
_entity_poly.entity_id
_entity_poly.type
_entity_poly.pdbx_seq_one_letter_code
_entity_poly.pdbx_strand_id
1 'polypeptide(L)'
;MVLLHGHPRTSATWHRVAPLLVGRGFTVVCPDLRGYGRSTSPAPTADHSGHSKRAVAGDVVEVMRSLGHTRFALVGHDRGGCVALRPDVVRAMLEDYRAGLTIDRRHEEEDRAAGTGIQCPTQILWSLRDDLEDLYGDPLKIWRAWAPDVRGHGIDAGHHVAKEAPEALASSLAGFFGGRRDE
;
A
#
# COMPACT_ATOMS: atom_id res chain seq x y z
N MET A 1 1.11 13.36 -0.04
CA MET A 1 0.51 12.04 0.24
C MET A 1 0.91 11.09 -0.85
N VAL A 2 1.30 9.86 -0.51
CA VAL A 2 1.67 8.82 -1.46
C VAL A 2 0.54 7.79 -1.58
N LEU A 3 0.16 7.44 -2.80
CA LEU A 3 -0.76 6.34 -3.08
C LEU A 3 -0.01 5.23 -3.83
N LEU A 4 0.30 4.13 -3.15
CA LEU A 4 0.98 2.96 -3.71
C LEU A 4 -0.05 2.02 -4.34
N HIS A 5 0.12 1.68 -5.61
CA HIS A 5 -0.71 0.69 -6.28
C HIS A 5 -0.32 -0.74 -5.86
N GLY A 6 -1.25 -1.67 -6.06
CA GLY A 6 -0.98 -3.11 -5.95
C GLY A 6 -0.54 -3.74 -7.26
N HIS A 7 -0.26 -5.03 -7.20
CA HIS A 7 -0.20 -5.90 -8.36
C HIS A 7 -1.60 -6.03 -9.02
N PRO A 8 -1.75 -6.42 -10.29
CA PRO A 8 -0.80 -6.31 -11.41
C PRO A 8 -0.81 -4.87 -11.97
N ARG A 9 -1.14 -3.87 -11.13
CA ARG A 9 -1.53 -2.54 -11.55
C ARG A 9 -0.31 -1.62 -11.62
N THR A 10 -0.59 -0.35 -11.86
CA THR A 10 0.35 0.77 -11.87
C THR A 10 -0.27 1.94 -11.12
N SER A 11 0.46 3.04 -10.99
CA SER A 11 -0.05 4.35 -10.52
C SER A 11 -1.42 4.74 -11.08
N ALA A 12 -1.74 4.33 -12.33
CA ALA A 12 -3.03 4.54 -12.98
C ALA A 12 -4.24 3.89 -12.28
N THR A 13 -4.05 2.99 -11.30
CA THR A 13 -5.17 2.51 -10.46
C THR A 13 -5.86 3.67 -9.73
N TRP A 14 -5.11 4.71 -9.38
CA TRP A 14 -5.59 5.87 -8.62
C TRP A 14 -6.27 6.96 -9.47
N HIS A 15 -6.46 6.76 -10.79
CA HIS A 15 -6.94 7.83 -11.69
C HIS A 15 -8.31 8.44 -11.33
N ARG A 16 -9.16 7.72 -10.59
CA ARG A 16 -10.45 8.23 -10.09
C ARG A 16 -10.34 8.90 -8.71
N VAL A 17 -9.38 8.47 -7.90
CA VAL A 17 -9.23 8.87 -6.49
C VAL A 17 -8.28 10.07 -6.34
N ALA A 18 -7.17 10.09 -7.08
CA ALA A 18 -6.18 11.15 -7.02
C ALA A 18 -6.75 12.55 -7.38
N PRO A 19 -7.58 12.73 -8.43
CA PRO A 19 -8.20 14.02 -8.72
C PRO A 19 -9.15 14.49 -7.61
N LEU A 20 -9.90 13.58 -6.99
CA LEU A 20 -10.77 13.90 -5.86
C LEU A 20 -9.96 14.37 -4.64
N LEU A 21 -8.82 13.73 -4.35
CA LEU A 21 -7.94 14.13 -3.26
C LEU A 21 -7.21 15.46 -3.55
N VAL A 22 -6.78 15.70 -4.80
CA VAL A 22 -6.24 17.02 -5.22
C VAL A 22 -7.31 18.11 -5.06
N GLY A 23 -8.57 17.84 -5.44
CA GLY A 23 -9.72 18.72 -5.21
C GLY A 23 -10.07 18.94 -3.71
N ARG A 24 -9.52 18.15 -2.79
CA ARG A 24 -9.59 18.34 -1.33
C ARG A 24 -8.32 18.98 -0.74
N GLY A 25 -7.49 19.58 -1.59
CA GLY A 25 -6.30 20.33 -1.21
C GLY A 25 -5.11 19.46 -0.78
N PHE A 26 -4.99 18.23 -1.28
CA PHE A 26 -3.84 17.37 -1.01
C PHE A 26 -2.87 17.33 -2.20
N THR A 27 -1.57 17.51 -1.94
CA THR A 27 -0.52 17.10 -2.89
C THR A 27 -0.46 15.57 -2.94
N VAL A 28 -0.69 14.99 -4.11
CA VAL A 28 -0.77 13.54 -4.32
C VAL A 28 0.38 13.06 -5.21
N VAL A 29 1.07 12.01 -4.78
CA VAL A 29 2.16 11.35 -5.50
C VAL A 29 1.78 9.89 -5.72
N CYS A 30 1.79 9.44 -6.97
CA CYS A 30 1.45 8.06 -7.36
C CYS A 30 2.64 7.45 -8.12
N PRO A 31 3.64 6.87 -7.43
CA PRO A 31 4.74 6.20 -8.10
C PRO A 31 4.28 4.86 -8.70
N ASP A 32 5.00 4.36 -9.72
CA ASP A 32 4.99 2.94 -10.04
C ASP A 32 6.02 2.23 -9.14
N LEU A 33 5.67 1.11 -8.51
CA LEU A 33 6.57 0.34 -7.63
C LEU A 33 7.76 -0.25 -8.42
N ARG A 34 8.87 -0.58 -7.75
CA ARG A 34 10.06 -1.18 -8.41
C ARG A 34 9.69 -2.39 -9.26
N GLY A 35 10.04 -2.34 -10.55
CA GLY A 35 9.71 -3.36 -11.54
C GLY A 35 8.25 -3.42 -11.98
N TYR A 36 7.41 -2.45 -11.63
CA TYR A 36 6.05 -2.30 -12.17
C TYR A 36 5.95 -1.07 -13.08
N GLY A 37 5.01 -1.08 -14.03
CA GLY A 37 4.71 0.07 -14.90
C GLY A 37 5.92 0.60 -15.68
N ARG A 38 6.37 1.81 -15.34
CA ARG A 38 7.56 2.46 -15.92
C ARG A 38 8.81 2.39 -15.05
N SER A 39 8.70 1.94 -13.80
CA SER A 39 9.83 1.80 -12.88
C SER A 39 10.69 0.59 -13.22
N THR A 40 12.01 0.73 -13.09
CA THR A 40 12.97 -0.36 -13.29
C THR A 40 12.89 -1.38 -12.14
N SER A 41 13.26 -2.63 -12.41
CA SER A 41 13.47 -3.66 -11.37
C SER A 41 14.97 -3.85 -11.13
N PRO A 42 15.43 -4.01 -9.87
CA PRO A 42 16.80 -4.46 -9.62
C PRO A 42 17.01 -5.90 -10.11
N ALA A 43 18.27 -6.27 -10.35
CA ALA A 43 18.62 -7.65 -10.68
C ALA A 43 18.28 -8.58 -9.49
N PRO A 44 17.70 -9.78 -9.72
CA PRO A 44 17.44 -10.74 -8.66
C PRO A 44 18.71 -11.15 -7.90
N THR A 45 18.57 -11.24 -6.59
CA THR A 45 19.58 -11.78 -5.67
C THR A 45 19.07 -13.09 -5.05
N ALA A 46 19.96 -13.96 -4.60
CA ALA A 46 19.59 -15.29 -4.06
C ALA A 46 18.80 -15.24 -2.73
N ASP A 47 18.75 -14.07 -2.09
CA ASP A 47 18.01 -13.77 -0.85
C ASP A 47 16.73 -12.94 -1.10
N HIS A 48 16.46 -12.55 -2.36
CA HIS A 48 15.34 -11.70 -2.77
C HIS A 48 15.23 -10.34 -2.04
N SER A 49 16.28 -9.89 -1.35
CA SER A 49 16.25 -8.66 -0.54
C SER A 49 15.99 -7.41 -1.39
N GLY A 50 16.45 -7.42 -2.65
CA GLY A 50 16.16 -6.42 -3.68
C GLY A 50 14.67 -6.25 -4.04
N HIS A 51 13.77 -7.11 -3.56
CA HIS A 51 12.33 -7.02 -3.83
C HIS A 51 11.48 -7.04 -2.53
N SER A 52 12.13 -7.06 -1.37
CA SER A 52 11.50 -7.06 -0.04
C SER A 52 10.70 -5.79 0.28
N LYS A 53 9.70 -5.92 1.17
CA LYS A 53 8.90 -4.79 1.71
C LYS A 53 9.77 -3.68 2.29
N ARG A 54 10.83 -4.02 3.04
CA ARG A 54 11.79 -3.04 3.60
C ARG A 54 12.52 -2.26 2.48
N ALA A 55 12.87 -2.91 1.37
CA ALA A 55 13.52 -2.24 0.24
C ALA A 55 12.55 -1.36 -0.57
N VAL A 56 11.31 -1.81 -0.80
CA VAL A 56 10.25 -1.00 -1.44
C VAL A 56 9.93 0.25 -0.61
N ALA A 57 9.87 0.13 0.73
CA ALA A 57 9.68 1.28 1.61
C ALA A 57 10.82 2.32 1.48
N GLY A 58 12.06 1.85 1.27
CA GLY A 58 13.22 2.71 0.98
C GLY A 58 13.02 3.60 -0.25
N ASP A 59 12.52 3.04 -1.37
CA ASP A 59 12.21 3.83 -2.57
C ASP A 59 11.19 4.94 -2.27
N VAL A 60 10.14 4.61 -1.52
CA VAL A 60 9.04 5.54 -1.22
C VAL A 60 9.53 6.70 -0.35
N VAL A 61 10.42 6.42 0.60
CA VAL A 61 11.09 7.47 1.41
C VAL A 61 11.99 8.34 0.52
N GLU A 62 12.80 7.77 -0.36
CA GLU A 62 13.73 8.55 -1.19
C GLU A 62 13.03 9.34 -2.31
N VAL A 63 11.98 8.78 -2.93
CA VAL A 63 11.09 9.52 -3.84
C VAL A 63 10.45 10.71 -3.14
N MET A 64 9.94 10.54 -1.92
CA MET A 64 9.35 11.67 -1.18
C MET A 64 10.40 12.67 -0.72
N ARG A 65 11.58 12.22 -0.30
CA ARG A 65 12.71 13.08 0.06
C ARG A 65 13.18 13.96 -1.10
N SER A 66 13.36 13.37 -2.28
CA SER A 66 13.75 14.09 -3.51
C SER A 66 12.68 15.07 -4.00
N LEU A 67 11.40 14.82 -3.68
CA LEU A 67 10.29 15.76 -3.87
C LEU A 67 10.14 16.79 -2.73
N GLY A 68 11.08 16.84 -1.77
CA GLY A 68 11.08 17.80 -0.66
C GLY A 68 10.15 17.48 0.51
N HIS A 69 9.63 16.25 0.60
CA HIS A 69 8.65 15.83 1.62
C HIS A 69 9.27 14.90 2.69
N THR A 70 9.60 15.47 3.86
CA THR A 70 10.16 14.72 5.01
C THR A 70 9.10 14.05 5.90
N ARG A 71 7.85 14.51 5.85
CA ARG A 71 6.67 13.88 6.49
C ARG A 71 5.56 13.74 5.46
N PHE A 72 4.90 12.59 5.38
CA PHE A 72 3.80 12.36 4.43
C PHE A 72 2.78 11.33 4.92
N ALA A 73 1.54 11.48 4.45
CA ALA A 73 0.53 10.43 4.47
C ALA A 73 0.83 9.36 3.41
N LEU A 74 0.56 8.09 3.73
CA LEU A 74 0.78 6.91 2.88
C LEU A 74 -0.51 6.09 2.78
N VAL A 75 -0.79 5.54 1.60
CA VAL A 75 -1.92 4.65 1.29
C VAL A 75 -1.42 3.52 0.38
N GLY A 76 -1.96 2.30 0.53
CA GLY A 76 -1.63 1.14 -0.29
C GLY A 76 -2.86 0.27 -0.62
N HIS A 77 -2.73 -0.61 -1.61
CA HIS A 77 -3.79 -1.51 -2.11
C HIS A 77 -3.15 -2.78 -2.72
N ASP A 78 -3.68 -3.98 -2.46
CA ASP A 78 -3.50 -5.29 -3.17
C ASP A 78 -2.09 -5.90 -3.50
N ARG A 79 -2.04 -7.22 -3.77
CA ARG A 79 -0.95 -8.06 -4.33
C ARG A 79 -1.38 -9.20 -5.33
N GLY A 80 -2.41 -9.10 -6.20
CA GLY A 80 -2.67 -10.12 -7.28
C GLY A 80 -3.85 -9.84 -8.25
N GLY A 81 -3.95 -10.19 -9.55
CA GLY A 81 -3.13 -10.84 -10.61
C GLY A 81 -3.73 -10.48 -12.01
N CYS A 82 -3.24 -10.80 -13.22
CA CYS A 82 -2.09 -11.59 -13.70
C CYS A 82 -1.82 -11.31 -15.23
N VAL A 83 -0.73 -11.88 -15.81
CA VAL A 83 -0.32 -12.00 -17.26
C VAL A 83 -0.04 -10.73 -18.12
N ALA A 84 1.16 -10.72 -18.75
CA ALA A 84 1.67 -9.84 -19.83
C ALA A 84 1.77 -8.33 -19.51
N LEU A 85 2.88 -7.63 -19.79
CA LEU A 85 3.47 -7.43 -21.12
C LEU A 85 5.02 -7.39 -21.16
N ARG A 86 5.71 -7.57 -20.03
CA ARG A 86 7.16 -7.30 -19.90
C ARG A 86 7.89 -8.37 -19.06
N PRO A 87 8.99 -9.00 -19.56
CA PRO A 87 9.71 -10.03 -18.82
C PRO A 87 10.33 -9.56 -17.50
N ASP A 88 10.76 -8.30 -17.42
CA ASP A 88 11.29 -7.68 -16.21
C ASP A 88 10.20 -7.38 -15.17
N VAL A 89 8.98 -7.06 -15.62
CA VAL A 89 7.81 -6.93 -14.75
C VAL A 89 7.38 -8.30 -14.21
N VAL A 90 7.26 -9.32 -15.07
CA VAL A 90 6.97 -10.70 -14.65
C VAL A 90 8.02 -11.23 -13.69
N ARG A 91 9.29 -10.86 -13.87
CA ARG A 91 10.36 -11.17 -12.92
C ARG A 91 10.15 -10.45 -11.58
N ALA A 92 9.90 -9.14 -11.58
CA ALA A 92 9.63 -8.37 -10.35
C ALA A 92 8.45 -8.94 -9.55
N MET A 93 7.38 -9.35 -10.23
CA MET A 93 6.22 -10.04 -9.64
C MET A 93 6.61 -11.35 -8.95
N LEU A 94 7.43 -12.19 -9.59
CA LEU A 94 7.91 -13.44 -9.01
C LEU A 94 8.85 -13.20 -7.82
N GLU A 95 9.68 -12.16 -7.85
CA GLU A 95 10.55 -11.80 -6.74
C GLU A 95 9.77 -11.18 -5.56
N ASP A 96 8.69 -10.43 -5.78
CA ASP A 96 7.75 -9.94 -4.74
C ASP A 96 7.07 -11.12 -4.00
N TYR A 97 6.56 -12.12 -4.74
CA TYR A 97 6.04 -13.34 -4.13
C TYR A 97 7.12 -14.16 -3.38
N ARG A 98 8.32 -14.30 -3.94
CA ARG A 98 9.45 -14.99 -3.28
C ARG A 98 9.87 -14.27 -2.00
N ALA A 99 9.99 -12.95 -2.06
CA ALA A 99 10.34 -12.13 -0.91
C ALA A 99 9.27 -12.26 0.19
N GLY A 100 7.99 -12.19 -0.19
CA GLY A 100 6.84 -12.42 0.69
C GLY A 100 6.92 -13.72 1.49
N LEU A 101 7.25 -14.83 0.83
CA LEU A 101 7.37 -16.16 1.47
C LEU A 101 8.65 -16.33 2.33
N THR A 102 9.68 -15.52 2.09
CA THR A 102 11.04 -15.74 2.65
C THR A 102 11.51 -14.60 3.54
N ILE A 103 12.12 -13.56 2.95
CA ILE A 103 12.78 -12.47 3.66
C ILE A 103 11.78 -11.56 4.37
N ASP A 104 10.60 -11.31 3.78
CA ASP A 104 9.56 -10.48 4.41
C ASP A 104 8.90 -11.18 5.60
N ARG A 105 8.59 -12.47 5.49
CA ARG A 105 8.11 -13.26 6.63
C ARG A 105 9.12 -13.21 7.79
N ARG A 106 10.42 -13.32 7.49
CA ARG A 106 11.48 -13.18 8.50
C ARG A 106 11.51 -11.76 9.10
N HIS A 107 11.33 -10.72 8.29
CA HIS A 107 11.22 -9.34 8.77
C HIS A 107 9.99 -9.14 9.67
N GLU A 108 8.83 -9.70 9.33
CA GLU A 108 7.62 -9.64 10.16
C GLU A 108 7.79 -10.44 11.47
N GLU A 109 8.57 -11.51 11.48
CA GLU A 109 8.94 -12.26 12.69
C GLU A 109 9.96 -11.50 13.55
N GLU A 110 10.97 -10.86 12.95
CA GLU A 110 11.93 -9.95 13.60
C GLU A 110 11.19 -8.76 14.26
N ASP A 111 10.35 -8.06 13.51
CA ASP A 111 9.61 -6.87 13.95
C ASP A 111 8.65 -7.24 15.10
N ARG A 112 7.95 -8.39 15.00
CA ARG A 112 7.09 -8.91 16.07
C ARG A 112 7.88 -9.30 17.33
N ALA A 113 9.03 -9.97 17.18
CA ALA A 113 9.88 -10.33 18.32
C ALA A 113 10.48 -9.10 19.03
N ALA A 114 10.73 -8.01 18.28
CA ALA A 114 11.18 -6.73 18.79
C ALA A 114 10.03 -5.83 19.31
N GLY A 115 8.76 -6.24 19.22
CA GLY A 115 7.61 -5.40 19.57
C GLY A 115 7.44 -4.15 18.68
N THR A 116 8.02 -4.15 17.48
CA THR A 116 8.03 -3.02 16.56
C THR A 116 6.69 -2.93 15.81
N GLY A 117 5.82 -2.03 16.28
CA GLY A 117 4.54 -1.71 15.67
C GLY A 117 4.52 -0.37 14.93
N ILE A 118 3.43 -0.12 14.19
CA ILE A 118 3.13 1.15 13.52
C ILE A 118 2.75 2.18 14.59
N GLN A 119 3.66 3.14 14.86
CA GLN A 119 3.49 4.13 15.93
C GLN A 119 2.59 5.33 15.58
N CYS A 120 2.03 5.39 14.36
CA CYS A 120 1.21 6.49 13.90
C CYS A 120 -0.26 6.08 13.73
N PRO A 121 -1.21 7.05 13.80
CA PRO A 121 -2.63 6.79 13.53
C PRO A 121 -2.80 6.04 12.21
N THR A 122 -3.51 4.91 12.26
CA THR A 122 -3.67 3.98 11.15
C THR A 122 -5.15 3.80 10.77
N GLN A 123 -5.47 3.84 9.47
CA GLN A 123 -6.79 3.48 8.96
C GLN A 123 -6.71 2.23 8.09
N ILE A 124 -7.56 1.25 8.39
CA ILE A 124 -7.77 0.05 7.57
C ILE A 124 -9.12 0.19 6.87
N LEU A 125 -9.16 -0.02 5.55
CA LEU A 125 -10.37 0.00 4.75
C LEU A 125 -10.41 -1.30 3.95
N TRP A 126 -11.53 -2.02 3.99
CA TRP A 126 -11.68 -3.32 3.34
C TRP A 126 -12.90 -3.37 2.41
N SER A 127 -12.95 -4.40 1.57
CA SER A 127 -14.09 -4.70 0.71
C SER A 127 -15.19 -5.41 1.52
N LEU A 128 -16.44 -4.98 1.36
CA LEU A 128 -17.63 -5.67 1.92
C LEU A 128 -18.20 -6.75 0.99
N ARG A 129 -17.66 -6.90 -0.23
CA ARG A 129 -18.08 -7.92 -1.21
C ARG A 129 -16.94 -8.90 -1.52
N ASP A 130 -16.17 -9.22 -0.49
CA ASP A 130 -14.96 -10.05 -0.53
C ASP A 130 -14.75 -10.73 0.83
N ASP A 131 -13.93 -11.78 0.91
CA ASP A 131 -13.95 -12.78 2.00
C ASP A 131 -13.45 -12.31 3.38
N LEU A 132 -13.00 -11.07 3.53
CA LEU A 132 -12.32 -10.59 4.74
C LEU A 132 -13.19 -10.58 6.01
N GLU A 133 -14.50 -10.30 5.90
CA GLU A 133 -15.40 -10.40 7.06
C GLU A 133 -15.82 -11.86 7.33
N ASP A 134 -15.98 -12.69 6.30
CA ASP A 134 -16.30 -14.12 6.44
C ASP A 134 -15.14 -14.92 7.07
N LEU A 135 -13.89 -14.61 6.72
CA LEU A 135 -12.69 -15.29 7.23
C LEU A 135 -12.26 -14.83 8.62
N TYR A 136 -12.45 -13.54 8.96
CA TYR A 136 -11.85 -12.93 10.16
C TYR A 136 -12.84 -12.21 11.09
N GLY A 137 -14.07 -11.94 10.65
CA GLY A 137 -15.16 -11.29 11.40
C GLY A 137 -14.96 -9.78 11.68
N ASP A 138 -13.84 -9.41 12.31
CA ASP A 138 -13.42 -8.02 12.51
C ASP A 138 -11.97 -7.87 12.06
N PRO A 139 -11.71 -7.41 10.83
CA PRO A 139 -10.37 -7.23 10.29
C PRO A 139 -9.46 -6.35 11.16
N LEU A 140 -10.01 -5.44 11.99
CA LEU A 140 -9.20 -4.63 12.90
C LEU A 140 -8.54 -5.45 14.01
N LYS A 141 -9.04 -6.65 14.36
CA LYS A 141 -8.38 -7.55 15.32
C LYS A 141 -6.96 -7.92 14.88
N ILE A 142 -6.75 -8.10 13.58
CA ILE A 142 -5.44 -8.42 12.99
C ILE A 142 -4.48 -7.23 13.22
N TRP A 143 -4.98 -6.01 12.98
CA TRP A 143 -4.15 -4.79 13.01
C TRP A 143 -3.93 -4.22 14.40
N ARG A 144 -4.81 -4.46 15.38
CA ARG A 144 -4.62 -4.05 16.80
C ARG A 144 -3.37 -4.66 17.45
N ALA A 145 -2.85 -5.78 16.92
CA ALA A 145 -1.58 -6.37 17.34
C ALA A 145 -0.34 -5.64 16.80
N TRP A 146 -0.51 -4.76 15.81
CA TRP A 146 0.57 -4.04 15.12
C TRP A 146 0.48 -2.52 15.24
N ALA A 147 -0.71 -1.96 15.43
CA ALA A 147 -0.98 -0.52 15.49
C ALA A 147 -1.91 -0.21 16.69
N PRO A 148 -1.45 0.54 17.72
CA PRO A 148 -2.25 0.81 18.91
C PRO A 148 -3.36 1.85 18.66
N ASP A 149 -3.13 2.83 17.79
CA ASP A 149 -4.19 3.68 17.22
C ASP A 149 -4.57 3.16 15.82
N VAL A 150 -5.54 2.26 15.80
CA VAL A 150 -6.11 1.71 14.56
C VAL A 150 -7.63 1.82 14.55
N ARG A 151 -8.15 2.35 13.43
CA ARG A 151 -9.58 2.49 13.14
C ARG A 151 -9.86 2.07 11.70
N GLY A 152 -11.12 1.83 11.37
CA GLY A 152 -11.47 1.41 10.01
C GLY A 152 -12.91 0.97 9.86
N HIS A 153 -13.29 0.74 8.60
CA HIS A 153 -14.61 0.31 8.18
C HIS A 153 -14.54 -0.34 6.80
N GLY A 154 -15.47 -1.24 6.52
CA GLY A 154 -15.67 -1.77 5.18
C GLY A 154 -16.29 -0.74 4.23
N ILE A 155 -16.00 -0.88 2.94
CA ILE A 155 -16.57 -0.09 1.85
C ILE A 155 -17.37 -1.03 0.94
N ASP A 156 -18.57 -0.59 0.53
CA ASP A 156 -19.44 -1.34 -0.38
C ASP A 156 -18.90 -1.33 -1.82
N ALA A 157 -17.93 -2.21 -2.04
CA ALA A 157 -17.24 -2.49 -3.28
C ALA A 157 -16.76 -3.94 -3.25
N GLY A 158 -16.32 -4.47 -4.39
CA GLY A 158 -15.40 -5.61 -4.41
C GLY A 158 -13.96 -5.18 -4.15
N HIS A 159 -13.06 -6.15 -4.29
CA HIS A 159 -11.63 -6.05 -4.03
C HIS A 159 -10.92 -4.83 -4.66
N HIS A 160 -11.38 -4.33 -5.82
CA HIS A 160 -10.80 -3.16 -6.48
C HIS A 160 -11.48 -1.84 -6.07
N VAL A 161 -11.62 -1.62 -4.76
CA VAL A 161 -12.27 -0.45 -4.11
C VAL A 161 -11.93 0.90 -4.79
N ALA A 162 -10.66 1.15 -5.13
CA ALA A 162 -10.21 2.41 -5.77
C ALA A 162 -10.73 2.63 -7.21
N LYS A 163 -11.27 1.59 -7.86
CA LYS A 163 -11.93 1.64 -9.17
C LYS A 163 -13.46 1.66 -9.02
N GLU A 164 -13.97 0.90 -8.05
CA GLU A 164 -15.39 0.57 -7.86
C GLU A 164 -16.16 1.56 -6.99
N ALA A 165 -15.57 2.02 -5.88
CA ALA A 165 -16.15 3.03 -4.97
C ALA A 165 -15.16 4.18 -4.69
N PRO A 166 -14.64 4.87 -5.73
CA PRO A 166 -13.58 5.87 -5.57
C PRO A 166 -14.02 7.08 -4.75
N GLU A 167 -15.30 7.47 -4.77
CA GLU A 167 -15.85 8.56 -3.97
C GLU A 167 -15.87 8.21 -2.47
N ALA A 168 -16.32 6.99 -2.13
CA ALA A 168 -16.35 6.51 -0.75
C ALA A 168 -14.93 6.35 -0.17
N LEU A 169 -14.00 5.82 -0.97
CA LEU A 169 -12.59 5.72 -0.60
C LEU A 169 -11.94 7.11 -0.45
N ALA A 170 -12.11 8.00 -1.42
CA ALA A 170 -11.56 9.37 -1.36
C ALA A 170 -12.14 10.15 -0.17
N SER A 171 -13.44 9.99 0.14
CA SER A 171 -14.08 10.59 1.32
C SER A 171 -13.49 10.05 2.63
N SER A 172 -13.32 8.72 2.73
CA SER A 172 -12.73 8.07 3.91
C SER A 172 -11.31 8.55 4.18
N LEU A 173 -10.46 8.57 3.14
CA LEU A 173 -9.08 9.07 3.21
C LEU A 173 -9.02 10.57 3.50
N ALA A 174 -9.90 11.37 2.89
CA ALA A 174 -9.94 12.82 3.11
C ALA A 174 -10.42 13.19 4.52
N GLY A 175 -11.34 12.42 5.11
CA GLY A 175 -11.70 12.57 6.52
C GLY A 175 -10.56 12.20 7.45
N PHE A 176 -9.90 11.06 7.19
CA PHE A 176 -8.82 10.54 8.02
C PHE A 176 -7.57 11.44 8.06
N PHE A 177 -7.11 11.93 6.91
CA PHE A 177 -5.96 12.83 6.83
C PHE A 177 -6.32 14.31 6.93
N GLY A 178 -7.58 14.68 6.69
CA GLY A 178 -8.02 16.08 6.64
C GLY A 178 -8.03 16.76 8.00
N GLY A 179 -8.40 16.04 9.05
CA GLY A 179 -8.42 16.51 10.45
C GLY A 179 -7.06 16.47 11.16
N ARG A 180 -5.95 16.43 10.41
CA ARG A 180 -4.57 16.53 10.93
C ARG A 180 -3.78 17.62 10.20
N ARG A 181 -4.42 18.78 9.96
CA ARG A 181 -3.82 19.92 9.23
C ARG A 181 -3.56 21.14 10.11
N ASP A 182 -3.88 21.05 11.40
CA ASP A 182 -3.80 22.14 12.38
C ASP A 182 -2.68 21.89 13.45
N GLU A 183 -1.70 21.03 13.14
CA GLU A 183 -0.46 20.72 13.90
C GLU A 183 0.77 20.66 12.97
#